data_AF-A0A2Z3HBA2-F1
#
_entry.id   AF-A0A2Z3HBA2-F1
#
_cell.length_a   1.000
_cell.length_b   1.000
_cell.length_c   1.000
_cell.angle_alpha   90.00
_cell.angle_beta   90.00
_cell.angle_gamma   90.00
#
_symmetry.space_group_name_H-M   'P 1'
#
loop_
_entity.id
_entity.type
_entity.pdbx_description
1 polymer ?
#
loop_
_entity_poly.entity_id
_entity_poly.type
_entity_poly.pdbx_seq_one_letter_code
_entity_poly.pdbx_strand_id
1 'polypeptide(L)'
;MSTHAERLPRYLQLREASVALNSRLVKGLSRSAMNEAGRRLNMLDGGTLVLDSEDMTAVLMDYCIHDVRRYGVNAVERHLSTAPPAEGSDEWVLLHALRASRFSVFAVEAVESGVGVGVRDLLRDTTMFATDVGLGTSGRVGMVFAMRVMVADGIGMTTGAALLVGKLPKSARAELVADIRETFAGIDFQNLAPEEASDFAAAVLRTCLDDGAGERISYVAPEEIAPPARRPPRRKLAGGEARLR
;
A
#
# COMPACT_ATOMS: atom_id res chain seq x y z
N MET A 1 -18.17 -17.58 9.71
CA MET A 1 -18.71 -16.23 9.41
C MET A 1 -17.53 -15.28 9.49
N SER A 2 -17.27 -14.50 8.45
CA SER A 2 -16.20 -13.48 8.49
C SER A 2 -16.58 -12.39 9.47
N THR A 3 -15.87 -12.31 10.59
CA THR A 3 -16.14 -11.35 11.68
C THR A 3 -16.02 -9.90 11.19
N HIS A 4 -15.31 -9.67 10.07
CA HIS A 4 -15.01 -8.32 9.59
C HIS A 4 -15.70 -7.95 8.28
N ALA A 5 -16.46 -8.86 7.66
CA ALA A 5 -17.13 -8.61 6.38
C ALA A 5 -18.11 -7.42 6.42
N GLU A 6 -18.70 -7.12 7.57
CA GLU A 6 -19.58 -5.96 7.76
C GLU A 6 -18.88 -4.62 7.47
N ARG A 7 -17.55 -4.57 7.55
CA ARG A 7 -16.73 -3.37 7.32
C ARG A 7 -16.44 -3.14 5.84
N LEU A 8 -16.66 -4.13 4.98
CA LEU A 8 -16.30 -4.08 3.56
C LEU A 8 -16.93 -2.90 2.81
N PRO A 9 -18.24 -2.60 2.95
CA PRO A 9 -18.83 -1.47 2.23
C PRO A 9 -18.14 -0.15 2.54
N ARG A 10 -17.84 0.12 3.82
CA ARG A 10 -17.16 1.34 4.23
C ARG A 10 -15.69 1.35 3.80
N TYR A 11 -15.01 0.21 3.91
CA TYR A 11 -13.66 0.03 3.39
C TYR A 11 -13.57 0.35 1.89
N LEU A 12 -14.50 -0.15 1.07
CA LEU A 12 -14.50 0.06 -0.38
C LEU A 12 -14.68 1.54 -0.73
N GLN A 13 -15.58 2.25 -0.04
CA GLN A 13 -15.75 3.70 -0.18
C GLN A 13 -14.46 4.46 0.16
N LEU A 14 -13.86 4.14 1.33
CA LEU A 14 -12.60 4.75 1.76
C LEU A 14 -11.45 4.41 0.81
N ARG A 15 -11.43 3.21 0.23
CA ARG A 15 -10.39 2.80 -0.72
C ARG A 15 -10.50 3.59 -2.03
N GLU A 16 -11.70 3.77 -2.57
CA GLU A 16 -11.93 4.60 -3.75
C GLU A 16 -11.49 6.06 -3.50
N ALA A 17 -11.92 6.64 -2.38
CA ALA A 17 -11.51 7.98 -1.98
C ALA A 17 -9.98 8.08 -1.75
N SER A 18 -9.36 7.04 -1.21
CA SER A 18 -7.89 6.96 -0.99
C SER A 18 -7.12 6.95 -2.31
N VAL A 19 -7.59 6.25 -3.34
CA VAL A 19 -6.95 6.27 -4.68
C VAL A 19 -6.99 7.67 -5.28
N ALA A 20 -8.14 8.36 -5.19
CA ALA A 20 -8.28 9.73 -5.66
C ALA A 20 -7.39 10.71 -4.87
N LEU A 21 -7.31 10.55 -3.55
CA LEU A 21 -6.46 11.34 -2.67
C LEU A 21 -4.97 11.13 -2.97
N ASN A 22 -4.51 9.88 -3.04
CA ASN A 22 -3.12 9.56 -3.38
C ASN A 22 -2.74 10.15 -4.73
N SER A 23 -3.61 10.08 -5.73
CA SER A 23 -3.38 10.71 -7.04
C SER A 23 -3.16 12.23 -6.93
N ARG A 24 -3.87 12.93 -6.02
CA ARG A 24 -3.65 14.37 -5.77
C ARG A 24 -2.34 14.63 -5.03
N LEU A 25 -2.03 13.84 -4.01
CA LEU A 25 -0.79 13.96 -3.25
C LEU A 25 0.43 13.75 -4.15
N VAL A 26 0.41 12.72 -5.01
CA VAL A 26 1.46 12.45 -6.01
C VAL A 26 1.64 13.63 -6.97
N LYS A 27 0.54 14.21 -7.49
CA LYS A 27 0.61 15.39 -8.37
C LYS A 27 1.23 16.61 -7.67
N GLY A 28 1.11 16.70 -6.35
CA GLY A 28 1.72 17.75 -5.53
C GLY A 28 3.21 17.53 -5.24
N LEU A 29 3.78 16.37 -5.59
CA LEU A 29 5.19 16.08 -5.32
C LEU A 29 6.11 16.86 -6.25
N SER A 30 7.12 17.49 -5.66
CA SER A 30 8.18 18.14 -6.42
C SER A 30 9.17 17.13 -6.99
N ARG A 31 9.83 17.47 -8.10
CA ARG A 31 10.93 16.66 -8.67
C ARG A 31 12.06 16.43 -7.67
N SER A 32 12.37 17.42 -6.82
CA SER A 32 13.42 17.27 -5.81
C SER A 32 13.04 16.24 -4.73
N ALA A 33 11.76 16.15 -4.35
CA ALA A 33 11.26 15.12 -3.44
C ALA A 33 11.37 13.73 -4.05
N MET A 34 10.94 13.57 -5.32
CA MET A 34 11.07 12.29 -6.03
C MET A 34 12.53 11.85 -6.18
N ASN A 35 13.44 12.75 -6.53
CA ASN A 35 14.86 12.43 -6.65
C ASN A 35 15.50 12.10 -5.30
N GLU A 36 15.07 12.74 -4.21
CA GLU A 36 15.53 12.41 -2.86
C GLU A 36 15.05 11.02 -2.44
N ALA A 37 13.77 10.71 -2.63
CA ALA A 37 13.24 9.38 -2.35
C ALA A 37 13.98 8.32 -3.19
N GLY A 38 14.17 8.56 -4.48
CA GLY A 38 14.92 7.67 -5.36
C GLY A 38 16.33 7.41 -4.85
N ARG A 39 17.06 8.42 -4.38
CA ARG A 39 18.38 8.22 -3.75
C ARG A 39 18.31 7.43 -2.45
N ARG A 40 17.36 7.76 -1.57
CA ARG A 40 17.20 7.09 -0.26
C ARG A 40 16.85 5.61 -0.42
N LEU A 41 16.08 5.27 -1.45
CA LEU A 41 15.63 3.91 -1.76
C LEU A 41 16.50 3.17 -2.77
N ASN A 42 17.64 3.73 -3.18
CA ASN A 42 18.54 3.15 -4.18
C ASN A 42 17.88 2.91 -5.57
N MET A 43 16.90 3.74 -5.94
CA MET A 43 16.17 3.70 -7.21
C MET A 43 16.60 4.80 -8.20
N LEU A 44 17.71 5.50 -7.94
CA LEU A 44 18.20 6.58 -8.81
C LEU A 44 19.57 6.21 -9.40
N ASP A 45 19.62 6.00 -10.72
CA ASP A 45 20.85 5.75 -11.47
C ASP A 45 21.12 6.88 -12.47
N GLY A 46 22.32 7.47 -12.41
CA GLY A 46 22.70 8.58 -13.29
C GLY A 46 21.74 9.79 -13.25
N GLY A 47 20.95 9.95 -12.19
CA GLY A 47 19.91 10.98 -12.07
C GLY A 47 18.55 10.62 -12.68
N THR A 48 18.38 9.39 -13.13
CA THR A 48 17.12 8.83 -13.66
C THR A 48 16.56 7.80 -12.68
N LEU A 49 15.23 7.82 -12.49
CA LEU A 49 14.57 6.82 -11.65
C LEU A 49 14.49 5.48 -12.40
N VAL A 50 14.93 4.41 -11.76
CA VAL A 50 14.85 3.04 -12.26
C VAL A 50 13.73 2.33 -11.48
N LEU A 51 12.64 2.03 -12.17
CA LEU A 51 11.41 1.47 -11.61
C LEU A 51 10.98 0.30 -12.49
N ASP A 52 11.36 -0.91 -12.09
CA ASP A 52 11.16 -2.10 -12.91
C ASP A 52 9.79 -2.76 -12.69
N SER A 53 9.04 -2.32 -11.68
CA SER A 53 7.69 -2.79 -11.40
C SER A 53 6.74 -1.71 -10.88
N GLU A 54 5.43 -1.99 -10.96
CA GLU A 54 4.38 -1.16 -10.35
C GLU A 54 4.56 -1.08 -8.82
N ASP A 55 5.02 -2.15 -8.17
CA ASP A 55 5.27 -2.17 -6.73
C ASP A 55 6.41 -1.22 -6.35
N MET A 56 7.50 -1.18 -7.13
CA MET A 56 8.57 -0.19 -6.92
C MET A 56 8.05 1.24 -7.06
N THR A 57 7.19 1.48 -8.05
CA THR A 57 6.57 2.78 -8.24
C THR A 57 5.67 3.14 -7.05
N ALA A 58 4.84 2.21 -6.59
CA ALA A 58 3.96 2.40 -5.43
C ALA A 58 4.76 2.74 -4.16
N VAL A 59 5.84 2.00 -3.90
CA VAL A 59 6.75 2.22 -2.77
C VAL A 59 7.44 3.58 -2.86
N LEU A 60 7.95 3.97 -4.02
CA LEU A 60 8.57 5.29 -4.22
C LEU A 60 7.57 6.41 -3.90
N MET A 61 6.34 6.30 -4.40
CA MET A 61 5.31 7.31 -4.18
C MET A 61 4.85 7.36 -2.73
N ASP A 62 4.67 6.21 -2.06
CA ASP A 62 4.34 6.16 -0.63
C ASP A 62 5.44 6.85 0.21
N TYR A 63 6.70 6.52 -0.05
CA TYR A 63 7.84 7.13 0.65
C TYR A 63 7.90 8.66 0.41
N CYS A 64 7.65 9.11 -0.83
CA CYS A 64 7.58 10.54 -1.12
C CYS A 64 6.47 11.26 -0.34
N ILE A 65 5.31 10.62 -0.20
CA ILE A 65 4.14 11.21 0.46
C ILE A 65 4.37 11.31 1.98
N HIS A 66 4.91 10.24 2.58
CA HIS A 66 4.91 10.06 4.02
C HIS A 66 6.24 10.43 4.69
N ASP A 67 7.36 10.19 4.01
CA ASP A 67 8.68 10.16 4.66
C ASP A 67 9.64 11.26 4.15
N VAL A 68 9.43 11.78 2.94
CA VAL A 68 10.16 12.96 2.46
C VAL A 68 9.63 14.23 3.12
N ARG A 69 10.43 14.79 4.03
CA ARG A 69 10.08 15.97 4.82
C ARG A 69 10.73 17.23 4.27
N ARG A 70 10.00 18.34 4.35
CA ARG A 70 10.49 19.71 4.08
C ARG A 70 10.14 20.57 5.27
N TYR A 71 11.15 21.08 5.96
CA TYR A 71 10.98 21.85 7.20
C TYR A 71 10.16 21.06 8.25
N GLY A 72 10.45 19.76 8.41
CA GLY A 72 9.76 18.86 9.34
C GLY A 72 8.40 18.34 8.87
N VAL A 73 7.88 18.80 7.72
CA VAL A 73 6.52 18.50 7.27
C VAL A 73 6.51 17.61 6.02
N ASN A 74 5.74 16.52 6.02
CA ASN A 74 5.55 15.63 4.86
C ASN A 74 4.42 16.09 3.92
N ALA A 75 4.10 15.34 2.86
CA ALA A 75 3.08 15.76 1.89
C ALA A 75 1.66 15.77 2.48
N VAL A 76 1.33 14.78 3.33
CA VAL A 76 0.03 14.67 4.00
C VAL A 76 -0.23 15.86 4.92
N GLU A 77 0.73 16.15 5.80
CA GLU A 77 0.66 17.25 6.76
C GLU A 77 0.57 18.61 6.04
N ARG A 78 1.34 18.76 4.96
CA ARG A 78 1.30 19.96 4.12
C ARG A 78 -0.09 20.14 3.50
N HIS A 79 -0.64 19.09 2.90
CA HIS A 79 -1.97 19.12 2.29
C HIS A 79 -3.05 19.50 3.29
N LEU A 80 -3.04 18.88 4.48
CA LEU A 80 -3.93 19.24 5.60
C LEU A 80 -3.85 20.72 5.98
N SER A 81 -2.64 21.30 5.96
CA SER A 81 -2.44 22.71 6.34
C SER A 81 -2.87 23.71 5.25
N THR A 82 -2.72 23.36 3.97
CA THR A 82 -2.92 24.30 2.86
C THR A 82 -4.30 24.20 2.21
N ALA A 83 -4.92 23.03 2.26
CA ALA A 83 -6.21 22.74 1.63
C ALA A 83 -7.01 21.76 2.50
N PRO A 84 -7.40 22.15 3.73
CA PRO A 84 -8.13 21.25 4.61
C PRO A 84 -9.47 20.86 3.97
N PRO A 85 -9.78 19.55 3.89
CA PRO A 85 -11.09 19.10 3.40
C PRO A 85 -12.19 19.43 4.41
N ALA A 86 -13.45 19.33 3.97
CA ALA A 86 -14.60 19.46 4.85
C ALA A 86 -14.54 18.42 5.98
N GLU A 87 -14.77 18.85 7.21
CA GLU A 87 -14.78 17.97 8.39
C GLU A 87 -15.78 16.82 8.21
N GLY A 88 -15.36 15.61 8.61
CA GLY A 88 -16.18 14.40 8.47
C GLY A 88 -16.29 13.84 7.05
N SER A 89 -15.76 14.51 6.01
CA SER A 89 -15.65 13.91 4.68
C SER A 89 -14.67 12.74 4.65
N ASP A 90 -14.81 11.85 3.67
CA ASP A 90 -13.88 10.72 3.51
C ASP A 90 -12.43 11.16 3.34
N GLU A 91 -12.20 12.26 2.62
CA GLU A 91 -10.85 12.84 2.50
C GLU A 91 -10.31 13.35 3.83
N TRP A 92 -11.16 13.95 4.67
CA TRP A 92 -10.78 14.36 6.03
C TRP A 92 -10.39 13.15 6.88
N VAL A 93 -11.23 12.12 6.89
CA VAL A 93 -10.97 10.87 7.62
C VAL A 93 -9.65 10.24 7.16
N LEU A 94 -9.44 10.15 5.86
CA LEU A 94 -8.25 9.55 5.27
C LEU A 94 -6.98 10.34 5.57
N LEU A 95 -6.98 11.67 5.43
CA LEU A 95 -5.79 12.48 5.71
C LEU A 95 -5.39 12.41 7.19
N HIS A 96 -6.35 12.39 8.10
CA HIS A 96 -6.07 12.19 9.52
C HIS A 96 -5.52 10.79 9.81
N ALA A 97 -6.08 9.75 9.16
CA ALA A 97 -5.56 8.38 9.25
C ALA A 97 -4.14 8.25 8.66
N LEU A 98 -3.87 8.89 7.53
CA LEU A 98 -2.56 8.92 6.86
C LEU A 98 -1.52 9.68 7.70
N ARG A 99 -1.92 10.76 8.37
CA ARG A 99 -1.06 11.50 9.30
C ARG A 99 -0.66 10.65 10.51
N ALA A 100 -1.57 9.80 10.99
CA ALA A 100 -1.32 8.85 12.09
C ALA A 100 -0.82 7.47 11.60
N SER A 101 -0.59 7.31 10.29
CA SER A 101 -0.15 6.04 9.72
C SER A 101 1.26 5.69 10.19
N ARG A 102 1.57 4.40 10.17
CA ARG A 102 2.90 3.91 10.53
C ARG A 102 3.41 2.89 9.52
N PHE A 103 4.70 3.00 9.22
CA PHE A 103 5.43 1.98 8.50
C PHE A 103 6.03 0.98 9.49
N SER A 104 5.94 -0.32 9.18
CA SER A 104 6.58 -1.38 9.96
C SER A 104 6.75 -2.66 9.15
N VAL A 105 7.30 -3.68 9.80
CA VAL A 105 7.37 -5.04 9.31
C VAL A 105 6.30 -5.88 10.00
N PHE A 106 5.42 -6.48 9.20
CA PHE A 106 4.21 -7.15 9.66
C PHE A 106 4.19 -8.61 9.23
N ALA A 107 3.90 -9.52 10.17
CA ALA A 107 3.64 -10.92 9.85
C ALA A 107 2.14 -11.20 9.76
N VAL A 108 1.71 -11.90 8.73
CA VAL A 108 0.34 -12.41 8.60
C VAL A 108 0.13 -13.59 9.55
N GLU A 109 -0.82 -13.45 10.47
CA GLU A 109 -1.21 -14.45 11.47
C GLU A 109 -2.55 -15.10 11.14
N ALA A 110 -3.43 -14.39 10.44
CA ALA A 110 -4.73 -14.90 9.99
C ALA A 110 -5.11 -14.31 8.63
N VAL A 111 -5.91 -15.04 7.86
CA VAL A 111 -6.43 -14.59 6.57
C VAL A 111 -7.94 -14.79 6.57
N GLU A 112 -8.68 -13.74 6.23
CA GLU A 112 -10.12 -13.78 6.00
C GLU A 112 -10.37 -13.54 4.52
N SER A 113 -10.64 -14.64 3.78
CA SER A 113 -10.68 -14.64 2.32
C SER A 113 -11.64 -13.57 1.77
N GLY A 114 -11.12 -12.72 0.88
CA GLY A 114 -11.88 -11.63 0.26
C GLY A 114 -12.19 -10.45 1.19
N VAL A 115 -11.67 -10.45 2.42
CA VAL A 115 -11.88 -9.38 3.40
C VAL A 115 -10.57 -8.71 3.78
N GLY A 116 -9.59 -9.48 4.25
CA GLY A 116 -8.36 -8.92 4.79
C GLY A 116 -7.50 -9.93 5.54
N VAL A 117 -6.55 -9.40 6.31
CA VAL A 117 -5.56 -10.20 7.05
C VAL A 117 -5.41 -9.70 8.49
N GLY A 118 -5.29 -10.65 9.42
CA GLY A 118 -4.79 -10.37 10.76
C GLY A 118 -3.27 -10.32 10.71
N VAL A 119 -2.69 -9.18 11.11
CA VAL A 119 -1.24 -8.95 11.09
C VAL A 119 -0.70 -8.59 12.46
N ARG A 120 0.52 -9.03 12.75
CA ARG A 120 1.31 -8.63 13.91
C ARG A 120 2.45 -7.72 13.46
N ASP A 121 2.55 -6.53 14.05
CA ASP A 121 3.72 -5.67 13.97
C ASP A 121 4.87 -6.34 14.72
N LEU A 122 5.90 -6.78 13.99
CA LEU A 122 7.01 -7.53 14.58
C LEU A 122 7.91 -6.68 15.48
N LEU A 123 7.88 -5.35 15.32
CA LEU A 123 8.72 -4.42 16.09
C LEU A 123 8.00 -3.88 17.31
N ARG A 124 6.66 -3.83 17.28
CA ARG A 124 5.84 -3.30 18.37
C ARG A 124 5.07 -4.36 19.16
N ASP A 125 5.04 -5.60 18.66
CA ASP A 125 4.25 -6.71 19.17
C ASP A 125 2.76 -6.35 19.36
N THR A 126 2.23 -5.59 18.41
CA THR A 126 0.80 -5.23 18.36
C THR A 126 0.12 -5.93 17.21
N THR A 127 -1.14 -6.32 17.39
CA THR A 127 -1.94 -6.95 16.35
C THR A 127 -3.00 -6.00 15.81
N MET A 128 -3.28 -6.09 14.52
CA MET A 128 -4.44 -5.43 13.91
C MET A 128 -5.03 -6.31 12.80
N PHE A 129 -6.32 -6.12 12.53
CA PHE A 129 -6.92 -6.63 11.31
C PHE A 129 -6.84 -5.53 10.25
N ALA A 130 -6.10 -5.79 9.17
CA ALA A 130 -6.07 -4.93 8.00
C ALA A 130 -7.12 -5.43 7.01
N THR A 131 -8.22 -4.67 6.89
CA THR A 131 -9.17 -4.85 5.79
C THR A 131 -8.47 -4.41 4.51
N ASP A 132 -8.17 -5.39 3.67
CA ASP A 132 -7.46 -5.24 2.41
C ASP A 132 -7.81 -6.45 1.56
N VAL A 133 -8.67 -6.25 0.55
CA VAL A 133 -9.18 -7.34 -0.28
C VAL A 133 -8.05 -8.02 -1.06
N GLY A 134 -7.02 -7.26 -1.46
CA GLY A 134 -5.85 -7.80 -2.16
C GLY A 134 -5.10 -8.77 -1.26
N LEU A 135 -4.73 -8.34 -0.06
CA LEU A 135 -4.05 -9.21 0.92
C LEU A 135 -4.96 -10.32 1.45
N GLY A 136 -6.27 -10.10 1.57
CA GLY A 136 -7.24 -11.14 1.90
C GLY A 136 -7.33 -12.24 0.84
N THR A 137 -6.87 -11.97 -0.38
CA THR A 137 -6.88 -12.93 -1.49
C THR A 137 -5.50 -13.60 -1.67
N SER A 138 -4.43 -12.81 -1.66
CA SER A 138 -3.06 -13.29 -1.93
C SER A 138 -2.28 -13.67 -0.66
N GLY A 139 -2.62 -13.09 0.48
CA GLY A 139 -1.92 -13.28 1.74
C GLY A 139 -2.00 -14.71 2.26
N ARG A 140 -0.95 -15.14 2.94
CA ARG A 140 -0.85 -16.46 3.58
C ARG A 140 -0.22 -16.31 4.95
N VAL A 141 -0.73 -17.06 5.93
CA VAL A 141 -0.09 -17.17 7.24
C VAL A 141 1.36 -17.60 7.04
N GLY A 142 2.30 -16.86 7.64
CA GLY A 142 3.71 -17.03 7.30
C GLY A 142 4.36 -15.82 6.65
N MET A 143 3.60 -15.14 5.79
CA MET A 143 4.12 -14.02 4.99
C MET A 143 4.44 -12.83 5.88
N VAL A 144 5.55 -12.17 5.55
CA VAL A 144 6.05 -10.98 6.22
C VAL A 144 6.15 -9.87 5.19
N PHE A 145 5.54 -8.73 5.49
CA PHE A 145 5.48 -7.56 4.61
C PHE A 145 6.12 -6.36 5.28
N ALA A 146 6.87 -5.58 4.53
CA ALA A 146 7.22 -4.22 4.87
C ALA A 146 6.16 -3.32 4.24
N MET A 147 5.35 -2.64 5.06
CA MET A 147 4.23 -1.86 4.56
C MET A 147 3.81 -0.77 5.55
N ARG A 148 3.03 0.19 5.04
CA ARG A 148 2.38 1.22 5.85
C ARG A 148 0.93 0.86 6.13
N VAL A 149 0.54 0.97 7.40
CA VAL A 149 -0.82 0.75 7.88
C VAL A 149 -1.40 2.01 8.50
N MET A 150 -2.71 2.16 8.38
CA MET A 150 -3.49 3.25 8.97
C MET A 150 -4.81 2.72 9.54
N VAL A 151 -5.47 3.52 10.37
CA VAL A 151 -6.82 3.24 10.85
C VAL A 151 -7.71 4.42 10.45
N ALA A 152 -8.65 4.18 9.53
CA ALA A 152 -9.59 5.16 9.04
C ALA A 152 -11.00 4.73 9.44
N ASP A 153 -11.72 5.58 10.19
CA ASP A 153 -13.09 5.28 10.65
C ASP A 153 -13.19 3.94 11.42
N GLY A 154 -12.18 3.65 12.25
CA GLY A 154 -12.06 2.38 12.98
C GLY A 154 -11.67 1.16 12.14
N ILE A 155 -11.43 1.33 10.84
CA ILE A 155 -11.02 0.26 9.92
C ILE A 155 -9.52 0.32 9.70
N GLY A 156 -8.82 -0.77 10.06
CA GLY A 156 -7.41 -0.95 9.72
C GLY A 156 -7.24 -1.18 8.22
N MET A 157 -6.32 -0.47 7.58
CA MET A 157 -6.08 -0.52 6.13
C MET A 157 -4.58 -0.40 5.83
N THR A 158 -4.17 -0.86 4.65
CA THR A 158 -2.85 -0.55 4.06
C THR A 158 -2.96 0.71 3.19
N THR A 159 -1.84 1.35 2.89
CA THR A 159 -1.80 2.43 1.88
C THR A 159 -1.72 1.91 0.44
N GLY A 160 -1.48 0.60 0.26
CA GLY A 160 -1.33 -0.05 -1.04
C GLY A 160 0.12 -0.13 -1.54
N ALA A 161 1.11 0.25 -0.73
CA ALA A 161 2.53 0.06 -1.02
C ALA A 161 3.13 -0.94 -0.03
N ALA A 162 3.08 -2.23 -0.38
CA ALA A 162 3.63 -3.30 0.44
C ALA A 162 4.73 -4.04 -0.33
N LEU A 163 5.81 -4.39 0.35
CA LEU A 163 6.86 -5.27 -0.17
C LEU A 163 6.87 -6.59 0.60
N LEU A 164 6.92 -7.71 -0.12
CA LEU A 164 6.98 -9.04 0.48
C LEU A 164 8.43 -9.32 0.87
N VAL A 165 8.70 -9.29 2.17
CA VAL A 165 10.00 -9.72 2.73
C VAL A 165 10.18 -11.21 2.47
N GLY A 166 9.11 -11.99 2.68
CA GLY A 166 9.10 -13.42 2.38
C GLY A 166 8.12 -14.18 3.26
N LYS A 167 8.11 -15.51 3.14
CA LYS A 167 7.36 -16.39 4.05
C LYS A 167 8.32 -16.94 5.09
N LEU A 168 8.29 -16.37 6.30
CA LEU A 168 9.28 -16.67 7.33
C LEU A 168 8.69 -17.55 8.45
N PRO A 169 9.39 -18.62 8.87
CA PRO A 169 9.08 -19.34 10.11
C PRO A 169 9.31 -18.44 11.34
N LYS A 170 8.77 -18.83 12.49
CA LYS A 170 8.86 -18.02 13.72
C LYS A 170 10.30 -17.69 14.15
N SER A 171 11.24 -18.63 14.00
CA SER A 171 12.66 -18.41 14.32
C SER A 171 13.29 -17.32 13.43
N ALA A 172 13.13 -17.43 12.11
CA ALA A 172 13.64 -16.43 11.17
C ALA A 172 13.00 -15.05 11.36
N ARG A 173 11.76 -14.96 11.85
CA ARG A 173 11.15 -13.68 12.25
C ARG A 173 11.83 -13.10 13.48
N ALA A 174 12.18 -13.92 14.46
CA ALA A 174 12.88 -13.47 15.65
C ALA A 174 14.30 -12.97 15.32
N GLU A 175 14.99 -13.67 14.42
CA GLU A 175 16.28 -13.23 13.85
C GLU A 175 16.13 -11.90 13.12
N LEU A 176 15.18 -11.78 12.19
CA LEU A 176 14.89 -10.51 11.50
C LEU A 176 14.62 -9.35 12.48
N VAL A 177 13.85 -9.59 13.54
CA VAL A 177 13.59 -8.57 14.57
C VAL A 177 14.86 -8.23 15.34
N ALA A 178 15.70 -9.20 15.68
CA ALA A 178 16.97 -8.97 16.34
C ALA A 178 17.91 -8.12 15.47
N ASP A 179 18.04 -8.48 14.18
CA ASP A 179 18.88 -7.76 13.22
C ASP A 179 18.42 -6.31 13.02
N ILE A 180 17.10 -6.09 12.91
CA ILE A 180 16.54 -4.73 12.85
C ILE A 180 16.85 -3.96 14.13
N ARG A 181 16.66 -4.57 15.31
CA ARG A 181 16.93 -3.89 16.59
C ARG A 181 18.41 -3.59 16.81
N GLU A 182 19.30 -4.44 16.31
CA GLU A 182 20.74 -4.19 16.33
C GLU A 182 21.11 -3.03 15.39
N THR A 183 20.58 -3.05 14.15
CA THR A 183 20.79 -1.98 13.16
C THR A 183 20.30 -0.62 13.66
N PHE A 184 19.18 -0.61 14.38
CA PHE A 184 18.55 0.58 14.96
C PHE A 184 18.69 0.60 16.50
N ALA A 185 19.88 0.28 17.00
CA ALA A 185 20.14 0.24 18.44
C ALA A 185 19.83 1.60 19.10
N GLY A 186 19.09 1.56 20.21
CA GLY A 186 18.68 2.74 20.97
C GLY A 186 17.38 3.40 20.49
N ILE A 187 16.80 2.94 19.39
CA ILE A 187 15.51 3.42 18.91
C ILE A 187 14.36 2.76 19.68
N ASP A 188 13.44 3.58 20.21
CA ASP A 188 12.16 3.11 20.74
C ASP A 188 11.13 3.04 19.62
N PHE A 189 10.91 1.85 19.07
CA PHE A 189 9.91 1.63 18.03
C PHE A 189 8.48 1.99 18.47
N GLN A 190 8.18 2.04 19.77
CA GLN A 190 6.86 2.48 20.25
C GLN A 190 6.67 3.99 20.07
N ASN A 191 7.75 4.78 20.12
CA ASN A 191 7.73 6.24 20.12
C ASN A 191 8.79 6.83 19.18
N LEU A 192 8.72 6.49 17.89
CA LEU A 192 9.63 7.05 16.88
C LEU A 192 9.36 8.53 16.65
N ALA A 193 10.42 9.34 16.65
CA ALA A 193 10.36 10.66 16.08
C ALA A 193 10.07 10.57 14.56
N PRO A 194 9.44 11.59 13.96
CA PRO A 194 9.08 11.54 12.54
C PRO A 194 10.27 11.29 11.60
N GLU A 195 11.43 11.87 11.89
CA GLU A 195 12.66 11.69 11.12
C GLU A 195 13.24 10.27 11.28
N GLU A 196 13.24 9.73 12.51
CA GLU A 196 13.67 8.35 12.78
C GLU A 196 12.76 7.34 12.06
N ALA A 197 11.46 7.61 12.02
CA ALA A 197 10.50 6.81 11.27
C ALA A 197 10.78 6.84 9.76
N SER A 198 11.10 8.01 9.19
CA SER A 198 11.47 8.17 7.79
C SER A 198 12.77 7.43 7.43
N ASP A 199 13.76 7.45 8.32
CA ASP A 199 15.04 6.78 8.12
C ASP A 199 14.91 5.26 8.27
N PHE A 200 14.14 4.80 9.27
CA PHE A 200 13.77 3.40 9.43
C PHE A 200 13.04 2.87 8.18
N ALA A 201 12.03 3.59 7.68
CA ALA A 201 11.29 3.19 6.49
C ALA A 201 12.21 3.08 5.27
N ALA A 202 13.10 4.06 5.06
CA ALA A 202 14.04 4.04 3.94
C ALA A 202 14.94 2.80 3.95
N ALA A 203 15.53 2.50 5.10
CA ALA A 203 16.47 1.41 5.25
C ALA A 203 15.81 0.04 5.07
N VAL A 204 14.61 -0.17 5.62
CA VAL A 204 13.85 -1.42 5.41
C VAL A 204 13.42 -1.56 3.95
N LEU A 205 12.86 -0.50 3.35
CA LEU A 205 12.44 -0.52 1.95
C LEU A 205 13.61 -0.79 1.01
N ARG A 206 14.73 -0.09 1.19
CA ARG A 206 15.96 -0.30 0.42
C ARG A 206 16.44 -1.75 0.51
N THR A 207 16.51 -2.30 1.72
CA THR A 207 16.92 -3.70 1.91
C THR A 207 15.98 -4.66 1.18
N CYS A 208 14.67 -4.46 1.27
CA CYS A 208 13.70 -5.28 0.55
C CYS A 208 13.89 -5.19 -0.98
N LEU A 209 14.17 -4.01 -1.50
CA LEU A 209 14.33 -3.77 -2.93
C LEU A 209 15.64 -4.38 -3.45
N ASP A 210 16.75 -4.21 -2.72
CA ASP A 210 18.04 -4.81 -3.05
C ASP A 210 17.95 -6.36 -3.04
N ASP A 211 17.09 -6.93 -2.19
CA ASP A 211 16.79 -8.38 -2.15
C ASP A 211 15.77 -8.84 -3.22
N GLY A 212 15.29 -7.95 -4.09
CA GLY A 212 14.35 -8.28 -5.17
C GLY A 212 12.88 -8.44 -4.74
N ALA A 213 12.46 -7.86 -3.62
CA ALA A 213 11.08 -7.98 -3.13
C ALA A 213 10.03 -7.37 -4.09
N GLY A 214 10.44 -6.40 -4.94
CA GLY A 214 9.58 -5.77 -5.95
C GLY A 214 9.14 -6.70 -7.10
N GLU A 215 9.74 -7.88 -7.22
CA GLU A 215 9.39 -8.90 -8.21
C GLU A 215 8.48 -10.02 -7.64
N ARG A 216 8.24 -10.01 -6.32
CA ARG A 216 7.61 -11.14 -5.59
C ARG A 216 6.13 -10.95 -5.29
N ILE A 217 5.55 -9.82 -5.66
CA ILE A 217 4.12 -9.52 -5.50
C ILE A 217 3.49 -9.43 -6.90
N SER A 218 2.34 -10.08 -7.06
CA SER A 218 1.49 -9.86 -8.23
C SER A 218 0.20 -9.23 -7.73
N TYR A 219 0.05 -7.93 -7.95
CA TYR A 219 -1.22 -7.25 -7.75
C TYR A 219 -2.21 -7.76 -8.80
N VAL A 220 -3.28 -8.40 -8.34
CA VAL A 220 -4.45 -8.66 -9.18
C VAL A 220 -5.46 -7.58 -8.82
N ALA A 221 -5.64 -6.61 -9.72
CA ALA A 221 -6.73 -5.65 -9.60
C ALA A 221 -8.04 -6.43 -9.44
N PRO A 222 -9.00 -5.96 -8.63
CA PRO A 222 -10.36 -6.49 -8.70
C PRO A 222 -10.78 -6.37 -10.15
N GLU A 223 -11.07 -7.50 -10.80
CA GLU A 223 -11.58 -7.49 -12.17
C GLU A 223 -12.74 -6.50 -12.23
N GLU A 224 -12.59 -5.44 -13.02
CA GLU A 224 -13.74 -4.70 -13.51
C GLU A 224 -14.68 -5.77 -14.06
N ILE A 225 -15.88 -5.88 -13.47
CA ILE A 225 -16.94 -6.71 -14.02
C ILE A 225 -17.14 -6.24 -15.46
N ALA A 226 -16.55 -6.99 -16.39
CA ALA A 226 -16.61 -6.65 -17.80
C ALA A 226 -18.10 -6.56 -18.17
N PRO A 227 -18.56 -5.47 -18.79
CA PRO A 227 -19.93 -5.42 -19.27
C PRO A 227 -20.15 -6.61 -20.20
N PRO A 228 -21.33 -7.27 -20.15
CA PRO A 228 -21.57 -8.49 -20.90
C PRO A 228 -21.25 -8.23 -22.37
N ALA A 229 -20.41 -9.11 -22.94
CA ALA A 229 -19.93 -9.02 -24.30
C ALA A 229 -21.09 -8.68 -25.25
N ARG A 230 -20.94 -7.56 -25.98
CA ARG A 230 -21.90 -7.18 -27.03
C ARG A 230 -22.01 -8.36 -27.99
N ARG A 231 -23.24 -8.90 -28.13
CA ARG A 231 -23.55 -9.95 -29.10
C ARG A 231 -23.01 -9.52 -30.48
N PRO A 232 -22.34 -10.41 -31.22
CA PRO A 232 -21.87 -10.10 -32.55
C PRO A 232 -23.06 -9.69 -33.44
N PRO A 233 -22.88 -8.75 -34.37
CA PRO A 233 -23.95 -8.30 -35.25
C PRO A 233 -24.49 -9.49 -36.04
N ARG A 234 -25.82 -9.67 -36.00
CA ARG A 234 -26.51 -10.67 -36.81
C ARG A 234 -26.15 -10.43 -38.28
N ARG A 235 -25.46 -11.41 -38.87
CA ARG A 235 -25.22 -11.51 -40.31
C ARG A 235 -26.58 -11.44 -41.01
N LYS A 236 -26.82 -10.39 -41.81
CA LYS A 236 -27.99 -10.35 -42.72
C LYS A 236 -27.86 -11.55 -43.65
N LEU A 237 -28.77 -12.51 -43.52
CA LEU A 237 -28.99 -13.53 -44.54
C LEU A 237 -29.46 -12.79 -45.80
N ALA A 238 -28.65 -12.83 -46.85
CA ALA A 238 -29.08 -12.43 -48.18
C ALA A 238 -30.22 -13.37 -48.59
N GLY A 239 -31.41 -12.79 -48.78
CA GLY A 239 -32.56 -13.50 -49.31
C GLY A 239 -32.28 -13.92 -50.74
N GLY A 240 -32.23 -15.22 -50.97
CA GLY A 240 -32.38 -15.79 -52.30
C GLY A 240 -33.87 -15.76 -52.66
N GLU A 241 -34.26 -14.89 -53.59
CA GLU A 241 -35.48 -15.08 -54.35
C GLU A 241 -35.18 -16.06 -55.49
N ALA A 242 -35.68 -17.29 -55.33
CA ALA A 242 -35.94 -18.18 -56.45
C ALA A 242 -37.41 -18.00 -56.84
N ARG A 243 -37.67 -17.45 -58.02
CA ARG A 243 -38.90 -17.73 -58.78
C ARG A 243 -38.51 -18.43 -60.07
N LEU A 244 -38.87 -19.70 -60.12
CA LEU A 244 -38.99 -20.51 -61.32
C LEU A 244 -40.44 -20.41 -61.80
N ARG A 245 -40.58 -20.27 -63.13
CA ARG A 245 -41.79 -20.28 -63.97
C ARG A 245 -42.44 -18.92 -64.21
#